data_AF-A0A645JFW7-F1
#
_entry.id   AF-A0A645JFW7-F1
#
_cell.length_a   1.000
_cell.length_b   1.000
_cell.length_c   1.000
_cell.angle_alpha   90.00
_cell.angle_beta   90.00
_cell.angle_gamma   90.00
#
_symmetry.space_group_name_H-M   'P 1'
#
loop_
_entity.id
_entity.type
_entity.pdbx_description
1 polymer ?
#
loop_
_entity_poly.entity_id
_entity_poly.type
_entity_poly.pdbx_seq_one_letter_code
_entity_poly.pdbx_strand_id
1 'polypeptide(L)' 'MAANKAVIDTITAAELPGIDLTQAGLKGSPTKVKKTFTPPQKSGGVKVQEESGEATAKKLYELLSAASVI' A
#
# COMPACT_ATOMS: atom_id res chain seq x y z
N MET A 1 -21.85 -5.11 32.25
CA MET A 1 -20.43 -5.31 31.88
C MET A 1 -19.55 -4.42 32.74
N ALA A 2 -18.57 -4.97 33.44
CA ALA A 2 -17.70 -4.25 34.39
C ALA A 2 -16.63 -3.38 33.68
N ALA A 3 -16.16 -3.81 32.50
CA ALA A 3 -15.14 -3.09 31.73
C ALA A 3 -15.58 -1.67 31.34
N ASN A 4 -16.84 -1.48 30.94
CA ASN A 4 -17.37 -0.15 30.58
C ASN A 4 -17.52 0.80 31.77
N LYS A 5 -17.41 0.28 33.01
CA LYS A 5 -17.51 1.07 34.25
C LYS A 5 -16.14 1.35 34.88
N ALA A 6 -15.07 0.75 34.35
CA ALA A 6 -13.72 0.99 34.83
C ALA A 6 -13.27 2.39 34.38
N VAL A 7 -12.68 3.15 35.30
CA VAL A 7 -12.05 4.43 34.99
C VAL A 7 -10.73 4.13 34.28
N ILE A 8 -10.56 4.64 33.06
CA ILE A 8 -9.31 4.55 32.30
C ILE A 8 -8.69 5.94 32.32
N ASP A 9 -7.65 6.10 33.13
CA ASP A 9 -6.93 7.36 33.23
C ASP A 9 -6.13 7.62 31.95
N THR A 10 -6.11 8.88 31.54
CA THR A 10 -5.38 9.31 30.34
C THR A 10 -4.07 9.93 30.77
N ILE A 11 -2.94 9.35 30.37
CA ILE A 11 -1.62 9.88 30.68
C ILE A 11 -1.12 10.69 29.49
N THR A 12 -0.65 11.91 29.75
CA THR A 12 -0.07 12.78 28.73
C THR A 12 1.45 12.78 28.80
N ALA A 13 2.13 13.17 27.72
CA ALA A 13 3.60 13.22 27.68
C ALA A 13 4.20 14.18 28.74
N ALA A 14 3.43 15.16 29.23
CA ALA A 14 3.86 16.07 30.29
C ALA A 14 3.96 15.37 31.67
N GLU A 15 3.25 14.27 31.86
CA GLU A 15 3.19 13.52 33.12
C GLU A 15 4.24 12.40 33.19
N LEU A 16 5.04 12.24 32.13
CA LEU A 16 6.13 11.26 32.03
C LEU A 16 7.49 11.94 32.21
N PRO A 17 8.06 11.96 33.44
CA PRO A 17 9.28 12.73 33.75
C PRO A 17 10.54 12.22 33.04
N GLY A 18 10.48 11.05 32.39
CA GLY A 18 11.60 10.46 31.64
C GLY A 18 11.43 10.49 30.12
N ILE A 19 10.38 11.11 29.57
CA ILE A 19 10.16 11.10 28.11
C ILE A 19 11.01 12.19 27.43
N ASP A 20 11.92 11.77 26.56
CA ASP A 20 12.63 12.69 25.67
C ASP A 20 11.75 13.02 24.46
N LEU A 21 11.16 14.21 24.47
CA LEU A 21 10.29 14.68 23.39
C LEU A 21 11.03 14.90 22.06
N THR A 22 12.37 14.93 22.05
CA THR A 22 13.16 14.96 20.82
C THR A 22 13.20 13.59 20.13
N GLN A 23 13.00 12.52 20.89
CA GLN A 23 12.91 11.14 20.42
C GLN A 23 11.48 10.61 20.31
N ALA A 24 10.49 11.39 20.76
CA ALA A 24 9.09 11.01 20.67
C ALA A 24 8.38 11.62 19.45
N GLY A 25 7.37 10.89 18.94
CA GLY A 25 6.49 11.34 17.86
C GLY A 25 7.19 11.50 16.50
N LEU A 26 6.59 12.29 15.61
CA LEU A 26 7.11 12.49 14.25
C LEU A 26 8.50 13.13 14.23
N LYS A 27 8.82 13.96 15.24
CA LYS A 27 10.12 14.62 15.35
C LYS A 27 11.23 13.63 15.74
N GLY A 28 10.91 12.63 16.56
CA GLY A 28 11.85 11.56 16.93
C GLY A 28 11.90 10.39 15.96
N SER A 29 10.93 10.28 15.03
CA SER A 29 10.94 9.21 14.03
C SER A 29 12.02 9.44 12.97
N PRO A 30 12.99 8.51 12.80
CA PRO A 30 14.02 8.64 11.76
C PRO A 30 13.44 8.49 10.34
N THR A 31 12.27 7.86 10.20
CA THR A 31 11.58 7.66 8.92
C THR A 31 10.33 8.54 8.82
N LYS A 32 10.02 8.99 7.59
CA LYS A 32 8.83 9.78 7.28
C LYS A 32 8.12 9.20 6.08
N VAL A 33 6.79 9.10 6.18
CA VAL A 33 5.95 8.65 5.07
C VAL A 33 5.91 9.76 4.02
N LYS A 34 6.56 9.54 2.87
CA LYS A 34 6.62 10.52 1.78
C LYS A 34 5.35 10.51 0.91
N LYS A 35 4.81 9.32 0.65
CA LYS A 35 3.59 9.13 -0.15
C LYS A 35 2.99 7.78 0.19
N THR A 36 1.66 7.74 0.26
CA THR A 36 0.89 6.49 0.35
C THR A 36 0.07 6.34 -0.92
N PHE A 37 -0.10 5.10 -1.35
CA PHE A 37 -1.04 4.76 -2.42
C PHE A 37 -1.52 3.32 -2.22
N THR A 38 -2.74 3.06 -2.66
CA THR A 38 -3.30 1.71 -2.68
C THR A 38 -2.66 0.95 -3.84
N PRO A 39 -2.09 -0.26 -3.63
CA PRO A 39 -1.54 -1.04 -4.73
C PRO A 39 -2.65 -1.36 -5.73
N PRO A 40 -2.39 -1.26 -7.04
CA PRO A 40 -3.38 -1.65 -8.04
C PRO A 40 -3.69 -3.14 -7.90
N GLN A 41 -4.96 -3.50 -7.99
CA GLN A 41 -5.35 -4.91 -8.03
C GLN A 41 -4.83 -5.53 -9.33
N LYS A 42 -4.43 -6.81 -9.25
CA LYS A 42 -4.02 -7.55 -10.45
C LYS A 42 -5.21 -7.58 -11.43
N SER A 43 -5.09 -6.87 -12.55
CA SER A 43 -5.91 -7.16 -13.72
C SER A 43 -5.52 -8.55 -14.20
N GLY A 44 -6.49 -9.46 -14.36
CA GLY A 44 -6.24 -10.80 -14.87
C GLY A 44 -5.66 -10.80 -16.29
N GLY A 45 -5.54 -11.98 -16.89
CA GLY A 45 -5.07 -12.12 -18.27
C GLY A 45 -5.99 -11.46 -19.29
N VAL A 46 -5.41 -10.96 -20.37
CA VAL A 46 -6.15 -10.44 -21.53
C VAL A 46 -6.49 -11.60 -22.47
N LYS A 47 -7.77 -11.79 -22.80
CA LYS A 47 -8.17 -12.72 -23.87
C LYS A 47 -8.16 -11.99 -25.20
N VAL A 48 -7.37 -12.48 -26.15
CA VAL A 48 -7.37 -11.99 -27.53
C VAL A 48 -8.24 -12.93 -28.37
N GLN A 49 -9.26 -12.39 -29.04
CA GLN A 49 -10.09 -13.11 -29.99
C GLN A 49 -10.26 -12.22 -31.22
N GLU A 50 -9.79 -12.69 -32.37
CA GLU A 50 -10.02 -12.06 -33.68
C GLU A 50 -10.63 -13.08 -34.64
N GLU A 51 -11.16 -12.59 -35.76
CA GLU A 51 -11.86 -13.43 -36.75
C GLU A 51 -10.92 -14.44 -37.45
N SER A 52 -9.62 -14.18 -37.49
CA SER A 52 -8.63 -15.09 -38.07
C SER A 52 -7.52 -15.44 -37.09
N GLY A 53 -6.98 -16.66 -37.22
CA GLY A 53 -5.86 -17.12 -36.41
C GLY A 53 -4.59 -16.29 -36.61
N GLU A 54 -4.33 -15.82 -37.83
CA GLU A 54 -3.18 -14.96 -38.15
C GLU A 54 -3.26 -13.60 -37.46
N ALA A 55 -4.46 -12.99 -37.46
CA ALA A 55 -4.67 -11.69 -36.85
C ALA A 55 -4.53 -11.82 -35.31
N THR A 56 -5.11 -12.88 -34.73
CA THR A 56 -4.97 -13.20 -33.30
C THR A 56 -3.50 -13.37 -32.90
N ALA A 57 -2.70 -14.07 -33.71
CA ALA A 57 -1.27 -14.27 -33.45
C ALA A 57 -0.47 -12.95 -33.53
N LYS A 58 -0.78 -12.08 -34.50
CA LYS A 58 -0.14 -10.75 -34.59
C LYS A 58 -0.45 -9.89 -33.37
N LYS A 59 -1.72 -9.81 -32.97
CA LYS A 59 -2.12 -9.01 -31.80
C LYS A 59 -1.53 -9.55 -30.50
N LEU A 60 -1.38 -10.86 -30.39
CA LEU A 60 -0.68 -11.49 -29.26
C LEU A 60 0.82 -11.15 -29.24
N TYR A 61 1.50 -11.20 -30.40
CA TYR A 61 2.91 -10.84 -30.52
C TYR A 61 3.15 -9.37 -30.16
N GLU A 62 2.31 -8.46 -30.67
CA GLU A 62 2.40 -7.03 -30.35
C GLU A 62 2.27 -6.76 -28.84
N LEU A 63 1.30 -7.39 -28.17
CA LEU A 63 1.10 -7.25 -26.73
C LEU A 63 2.30 -7.77 -25.92
N LEU A 64 2.89 -8.90 -26.33
CA LEU A 64 4.03 -9.49 -25.64
C LEU A 64 5.33 -8.70 -25.86
N SER A 65 5.54 -8.17 -27.07
CA SER A 65 6.69 -7.31 -27.38
C SER A 65 6.58 -5.96 -26.67
N ALA A 66 5.39 -5.35 -26.64
CA ALA A 66 5.15 -4.11 -25.88
C ALA A 66 5.39 -4.27 -24.38
N ALA A 67 5.06 -5.44 -23.83
CA ALA A 67 5.33 -5.79 -22.44
C ALA A 67 6.79 -6.22 -22.18
N SER A 68 7.65 -6.24 -23.22
CA SER A 68 9.03 -6.73 -23.15
C SER A 68 9.16 -8.14 -22.55
N VAL A 69 8.19 -9.01 -22.88
CA VAL A 69 8.19 -10.42 -22.48
C VAL A 69 8.88 -11.28 -23.55
N ILE A 70 8.88 -10.81 -24.79
CA ILE A 70 9.54 -11.42 -25.96
C ILE A 70 10.22 -10.32 -26.77
#